data_AF-A0A661RBP5-F1
#
_entry.id   AF-A0A661RBP5-F1
#
_cell.length_a   1.000
_cell.length_b   1.000
_cell.length_c   1.000
_cell.angle_alpha   90.00
_cell.angle_beta   90.00
_cell.angle_gamma   90.00
#
_symmetry.space_group_name_H-M   'P 1'
#
loop_
_entity.id
_entity.type
_entity.pdbx_description
1 polymer ?
#
loop_
_entity_poly.entity_id
_entity_poly.type
_entity_poly.pdbx_seq_one_letter_code
_entity_poly.pdbx_strand_id
1 'polypeptide(L)'
;MDGIRVMNTPVHTKGGLTVFINTQKGLAAITGFCIIDENYNPPPEIRGMEMDLIPPGTHVDVYSAYDIMERVQKEADILIPLHEPRFAAIDRIG
;
A
#
# COMPACT_ATOMS: atom_id res chain seq x y z
N MET A 1 20.86 5.66 0.53
CA MET A 1 21.22 4.37 -0.10
C MET A 1 20.65 4.45 -1.50
N ASP A 2 21.47 4.24 -2.53
CA ASP A 2 21.00 4.44 -3.91
C ASP A 2 19.91 3.42 -4.24
N GLY A 3 18.82 3.91 -4.84
CA GLY A 3 17.66 3.09 -5.21
C GLY A 3 16.66 2.80 -4.08
N ILE A 4 16.86 3.31 -2.86
CA ILE A 4 15.88 3.19 -1.77
C ILE A 4 15.50 4.58 -1.25
N ARG A 5 14.20 4.87 -1.20
CA ARG A 5 13.66 6.08 -0.57
C ARG A 5 12.48 5.73 0.34
N VAL A 6 12.16 6.63 1.26
CA VAL A 6 10.98 6.51 2.13
C VAL A 6 10.04 7.69 1.94
N MET A 7 8.75 7.44 2.10
CA MET A 7 7.71 8.46 2.17
C MET A 7 7.00 8.36 3.51
N ASN A 8 6.80 9.48 4.18
CA ASN A 8 5.94 9.52 5.35
C ASN A 8 4.49 9.24 4.95
N THR A 9 3.93 8.14 5.45
CA THR A 9 2.58 7.65 5.17
C THR A 9 1.84 7.41 6.48
N PRO A 10 1.38 8.49 7.15
CA PRO A 10 0.80 8.43 8.48
C PRO A 10 -0.63 7.87 8.50
N VAL A 11 -0.76 6.60 8.12
CA VAL A 11 -2.05 5.89 8.01
C VAL A 11 -2.36 5.17 9.33
N HIS A 12 -1.65 4.09 9.66
CA HIS A 12 -1.89 3.32 10.89
C HIS A 12 -1.41 4.07 12.15
N THR A 13 -0.31 4.79 12.02
CA THR A 13 0.26 5.64 13.06
C THR A 13 0.79 6.92 12.45
N LYS A 14 1.03 7.96 13.25
CA LYS A 14 1.62 9.24 12.79
C LYS A 14 3.04 9.09 12.20
N GLY A 15 3.73 7.99 12.50
CA GLY A 15 5.08 7.71 12.04
C GLY A 15 5.17 6.62 10.96
N GLY A 16 4.03 6.23 10.35
CA GLY A 16 4.03 5.22 9.28
C GLY A 16 4.88 5.64 8.09
N LEU A 17 5.62 4.71 7.50
CA LEU A 17 6.51 4.96 6.36
C LEU A 17 6.29 3.93 5.26
N THR A 18 6.17 4.38 4.01
CA THR A 18 6.21 3.52 2.83
C THR A 18 7.63 3.54 2.28
N VAL A 19 8.20 2.36 2.02
CA VAL A 19 9.55 2.21 1.45
C VAL A 19 9.43 1.94 -0.03
N PHE A 20 10.10 2.76 -0.85
CA PHE A 20 10.18 2.57 -2.29
C PHE A 20 11.57 2.07 -2.68
N ILE A 21 11.63 1.06 -3.54
CA ILE A 21 12.84 0.36 -3.95
C ILE A 21 12.85 0.26 -5.48
N ASN A 22 13.90 0.78 -6.10
CA ASN A 22 14.16 0.59 -7.52
C ASN A 22 14.56 -0.87 -7.75
N THR A 23 13.76 -1.60 -8.53
CA THR A 23 14.06 -2.98 -8.95
C THR A 23 14.28 -3.02 -10.45
N GLN A 24 14.79 -4.15 -10.96
CA GLN A 24 14.89 -4.35 -12.42
C GLN A 24 13.53 -4.41 -13.12
N LYS A 25 12.43 -4.63 -12.37
CA LYS A 25 11.05 -4.73 -12.89
C LYS A 25 10.23 -3.45 -12.70
N GLY A 26 10.81 -2.40 -12.14
CA GLY A 26 10.13 -1.15 -11.81
C GLY A 26 10.28 -0.74 -10.35
N LEU A 27 9.57 0.31 -9.95
CA LEU A 27 9.58 0.83 -8.59
C LEU A 27 8.61 0.03 -7.72
N ALA A 28 9.15 -0.74 -6.78
CA ALA A 28 8.37 -1.45 -5.78
C ALA A 28 8.12 -0.58 -4.55
N ALA A 29 6.90 -0.63 -4.01
CA ALA A 29 6.54 0.02 -2.76
C ALA A 29 6.07 -1.01 -1.72
N ILE A 30 6.80 -1.07 -0.61
CA ILE A 30 6.38 -1.80 0.59
C ILE A 30 5.58 -0.83 1.45
N THR A 31 4.28 -1.08 1.59
CA THR A 31 3.36 -0.16 2.27
C THR A 31 3.61 -0.14 3.77
N GLY A 32 3.58 1.06 4.38
CA GLY A 32 3.76 1.25 5.82
C GLY A 32 2.52 1.03 6.69
N PHE A 33 1.46 0.44 6.15
CA PHE A 33 0.15 0.39 6.78
C PHE A 33 -0.58 -0.92 6.52
N CYS A 34 -1.53 -1.24 7.41
CA CYS A 34 -2.09 -2.57 7.59
C CYS A 34 -3.15 -2.94 6.53
N ILE A 35 -2.71 -3.25 5.32
CA ILE A 35 -3.59 -3.61 4.19
C ILE A 35 -3.17 -4.90 3.48
N ILE A 36 -4.09 -5.42 2.67
CA ILE A 36 -3.96 -6.57 1.77
C ILE A 36 -4.30 -6.15 0.33
N ASP A 37 -4.18 -7.06 -0.64
CA ASP A 37 -4.45 -6.76 -2.05
C ASP A 37 -5.89 -6.29 -2.30
N GLU A 38 -6.88 -6.79 -1.55
CA GLU A 38 -8.30 -6.38 -1.66
C GLU A 38 -8.50 -4.89 -1.35
N ASN A 39 -7.65 -4.29 -0.51
CA ASN A 39 -7.74 -2.85 -0.23
C ASN A 39 -7.44 -1.98 -1.45
N TYR A 40 -6.57 -2.45 -2.35
CA TYR A 40 -6.29 -1.80 -3.65
C TYR A 40 -7.15 -2.35 -4.79
N ASN A 41 -7.74 -3.53 -4.60
CA ASN A 41 -8.63 -4.17 -5.55
C ASN A 41 -9.97 -4.53 -4.90
N PRO A 42 -10.79 -3.51 -4.53
CA PRO A 42 -12.04 -3.78 -3.84
C PRO A 42 -12.98 -4.65 -4.69
N PRO A 43 -13.83 -5.46 -4.06
CA PRO A 43 -14.81 -6.25 -4.77
C PRO A 43 -15.83 -5.35 -5.50
N PRO A 44 -16.50 -5.85 -6.56
CA PRO A 44 -17.38 -5.05 -7.42
C PRO A 44 -18.47 -4.28 -6.66
N GLU A 45 -18.97 -4.83 -5.56
CA GLU A 45 -20.00 -4.20 -4.73
C GLU A 45 -19.49 -2.90 -4.10
N ILE A 46 -18.21 -2.87 -3.69
CA ILE A 46 -17.57 -1.69 -3.09
C ILE A 46 -17.21 -0.68 -4.18
N ARG A 47 -16.70 -1.14 -5.33
CA ARG A 47 -16.46 -0.26 -6.49
C ARG A 47 -17.76 0.36 -7.01
N GLY A 48 -18.87 -0.37 -6.96
CA GLY A 48 -20.22 0.13 -7.30
C GLY A 48 -20.72 1.24 -6.36
N MET A 49 -20.08 1.41 -5.20
CA MET A 49 -20.28 2.54 -4.29
C MET A 49 -19.28 3.69 -4.53
N GLU A 50 -18.59 3.69 -5.68
CA GLU A 50 -17.56 4.67 -6.06
C GLU A 50 -16.35 4.69 -5.11
N MET A 51 -16.06 3.55 -4.46
CA MET A 51 -14.89 3.39 -3.60
C MET A 51 -13.81 2.56 -4.32
N ASP A 52 -12.88 3.24 -4.99
CA ASP A 52 -11.75 2.60 -5.69
C ASP A 52 -10.75 1.92 -4.76
N LEU A 53 -10.72 2.32 -3.48
CA LEU A 53 -9.85 1.82 -2.43
C LEU A 53 -10.64 1.57 -1.15
N ILE A 54 -10.19 0.60 -0.34
CA ILE A 54 -10.69 0.39 1.02
C ILE A 54 -9.59 0.79 2.02
N PRO A 55 -9.72 1.91 2.75
CA PRO A 55 -8.78 2.26 3.82
C PRO A 55 -8.71 1.19 4.92
N PRO A 56 -7.56 1.02 5.58
CA PRO A 56 -7.48 0.11 6.71
C PRO A 56 -8.34 0.63 7.87
N GLY A 57 -9.06 -0.27 8.56
CA GLY A 57 -9.88 0.12 9.73
C GLY A 57 -9.05 0.64 10.91
N THR A 58 -7.75 0.35 10.94
CA THR A 58 -6.82 0.80 11.98
C THR A 58 -6.12 2.10 11.58
N HIS A 59 -6.84 3.11 11.11
CA HIS A 59 -6.27 4.39 10.68
C HIS A 59 -6.23 5.44 11.81
N VAL A 60 -5.36 6.45 11.66
CA VAL A 60 -5.42 7.70 12.45
C VAL A 60 -6.50 8.62 11.91
N ASP A 61 -6.58 8.76 10.58
CA ASP A 61 -7.57 9.57 9.86
C ASP A 61 -7.93 8.89 8.54
N VAL A 62 -9.21 8.64 8.30
CA VAL A 62 -9.67 7.81 7.17
C VAL A 62 -9.54 8.52 5.81
N TYR A 63 -9.76 9.84 5.79
CA TYR A 63 -9.66 10.63 4.56
C TYR A 63 -8.20 10.70 4.10
N SER A 64 -7.29 11.06 5.02
CA SER A 64 -5.86 11.05 4.77
C SER A 64 -5.35 9.66 4.40
N ALA A 65 -5.89 8.60 5.03
CA ALA A 65 -5.53 7.23 4.68
C ALA A 65 -5.87 6.90 3.22
N TYR A 66 -7.06 7.27 2.77
CA TYR A 66 -7.48 7.09 1.37
C TYR A 66 -6.54 7.83 0.41
N ASP A 67 -6.32 9.12 0.64
CA ASP A 67 -5.46 9.96 -0.21
C ASP A 67 -4.01 9.44 -0.27
N ILE A 68 -3.49 8.98 0.87
CA ILE A 68 -2.14 8.40 0.95
C ILE A 68 -2.07 7.08 0.18
N MET A 69 -3.08 6.21 0.30
CA MET A 69 -3.14 4.96 -0.45
C MET A 69 -3.18 5.23 -1.96
N GLU A 70 -4.03 6.15 -2.39
CA GLU A 70 -4.14 6.54 -3.80
C GLU A 70 -2.80 7.06 -4.34
N ARG A 71 -2.13 7.92 -3.56
CA ARG A 71 -0.80 8.42 -3.89
C ARG A 71 0.25 7.31 -4.01
N VAL A 72 0.29 6.36 -3.05
CA VAL A 72 1.22 5.23 -3.09
C VAL A 72 0.96 4.36 -4.33
N GLN A 73 -0.31 4.10 -4.65
CA GLN A 73 -0.69 3.33 -5.84
C GLN A 73 -0.26 4.02 -7.14
N LYS A 74 -0.39 5.35 -7.23
CA LYS A 74 0.04 6.13 -8.40
C LYS A 74 1.57 6.20 -8.55
N GLU A 75 2.32 6.18 -7.45
CA GLU A 75 3.78 6.32 -7.48
C GLU A 75 4.52 5.00 -7.79
N ALA A 76 3.91 3.83 -7.57
CA ALA A 76 4.59 2.53 -7.62
C ALA A 76 4.12 1.65 -8.78
N ASP A 77 5.07 0.96 -9.44
CA ASP A 77 4.76 -0.06 -10.45
C ASP A 77 4.35 -1.39 -9.77
N ILE A 78 4.91 -1.66 -8.59
CA ILE A 78 4.69 -2.90 -7.83
C ILE A 78 4.30 -2.53 -6.41
N LEU A 79 3.10 -2.92 -5.99
CA LEU A 79 2.65 -2.77 -4.60
C LEU A 79 2.90 -4.07 -3.82
N ILE A 80 3.46 -3.92 -2.63
CA ILE A 80 3.66 -5.00 -1.66
C ILE A 80 2.90 -4.60 -0.39
N PRO A 81 1.62 -4.99 -0.26
CA PRO A 81 0.86 -4.76 0.96
C PRO A 81 1.45 -5.57 2.12
N LEU A 82 1.64 -4.90 3.27
CA LEU A 82 2.32 -5.45 4.46
C LEU A 82 1.70 -6.77 4.96
N HIS A 83 0.37 -6.90 4.88
CA HIS A 83 -0.37 -8.02 5.45
C HIS A 83 -0.93 -8.97 4.41
N GLU A 84 -0.51 -8.86 3.15
CA GLU A 84 -1.03 -9.70 2.08
C GLU A 84 -0.68 -11.18 2.32
N PRO A 85 -1.68 -12.06 2.60
CA PRO A 85 -1.42 -13.43 3.04
C PRO A 85 -0.67 -14.30 2.03
N ARG A 86 -0.80 -14.04 0.72
CA ARG A 86 -0.09 -14.85 -0.29
C ARG A 86 1.43 -14.76 -0.16
N PHE A 87 1.96 -13.70 0.47
CA PHE A 87 3.39 -13.57 0.73
C PHE A 87 3.89 -14.47 1.87
N ALA A 88 3.03 -14.90 2.78
CA ALA A 88 3.42 -15.76 3.90
C ALA A 88 3.82 -17.19 3.45
N ALA A 89 3.39 -17.60 2.25
CA ALA A 89 3.60 -18.95 1.73
C ALA A 89 4.73 -19.05 0.68
N ILE A 90 5.52 -17.98 0.49
CA ILE A 90 6.59 -17.96 -0.52
C ILE A 90 7.93 -17.55 0.08
N ASP A 91 9.03 -18.05 -0.50
CA ASP A 91 10.38 -17.72 -0.02
C ASP A 91 10.86 -16.33 -0.46
N ARG A 92 10.40 -15.86 -1.63
CA ARG A 92 10.85 -14.60 -2.23
C ARG A 92 9.78 -13.94 -3.10
N ILE A 93 9.67 -12.63 -3.00
CA ILE A 93 8.91 -11.76 -3.91
C ILE A 93 9.85 -11.38 -5.06
N GLY A 94 9.44 -11.68 -6.29
CA GLY A 94 10.33 -11.75 -7.45
C GLY A 94 10.57 -10.45 -8.18
#